data_AF-A0A139IHW7-F1
#
_entry.id   AF-A0A139IHW7-F1
#
_cell.length_a   1.000
_cell.length_b   1.000
_cell.length_c   1.000
_cell.angle_alpha   90.00
_cell.angle_beta   90.00
_cell.angle_gamma   90.00
#
_symmetry.space_group_name_H-M   'P 1'
#
loop_
_entity.id
_entity.type
_entity.pdbx_description
1 polymer ?
#
loop_
_entity_poly.entity_id
_entity_poly.type
_entity_poly.pdbx_seq_one_letter_code
_entity_poly.pdbx_strand_id
1 'polypeptide(L)'
;MHPAATLLRDGGWSFSRSLLETGRGVVRQDGALAVEWGWTLVVARTQEHLRKRRELRSSNDDKITASIPDRSKMGSTGEKCIKWDAPGVEVIQPGEKEKIWEVSEQFKRMQMMNFNEHHHCLRGTHLKTQGCVIGKFVVNDNLPPHLAQGMFAKPGTYDCIMRYSSLTPKLVPDPVPAPRGIGIKVFGVEGEKIWGEDKKTQDFTMNNYPVLELRTPVATCEIADSLEKNWNDIPKFAEYLGTRKDAEVACMPANLPQQYMVAMNEWSQSAYRHGDYVAKYAVFPKGEEQLKLVDERIPDDAAINIISQHNRAFHQKHKVTYSFCAQMLQNLDEQPVDDIGVIWDEKKYPFEELGTLEFDPQDSWLPEFRVWWDDRITCNGWHGLKAHQPLGSTNRMRRVVYAESRKLRTRVNGFKDYIEPSSLMEVPAPIPAIYQFINPEAGQKVTYSEDIHVA
;
A
#
# COMPACT_ATOMS: atom_id res chain seq x y z
N MET A 1 -0.53 -9.45 -70.50
CA MET A 1 -0.04 -10.81 -70.20
C MET A 1 -0.47 -11.16 -68.78
N HIS A 2 -1.50 -12.01 -68.67
CA HIS A 2 -1.78 -12.88 -67.51
C HIS A 2 -0.71 -14.00 -67.40
N PRO A 3 -0.70 -14.90 -66.39
CA PRO A 3 -1.70 -15.22 -65.35
C PRO A 3 -1.12 -15.16 -63.90
N ALA A 4 -1.86 -15.11 -62.78
CA ALA A 4 -3.06 -15.79 -62.27
C ALA A 4 -2.83 -17.23 -61.72
N ALA A 5 -3.57 -17.52 -60.62
CA ALA A 5 -3.92 -18.80 -59.99
C ALA A 5 -3.05 -19.32 -58.81
N THR A 6 -3.54 -19.97 -57.74
CA THR A 6 -4.87 -20.22 -57.10
C THR A 6 -4.61 -20.94 -55.75
N LEU A 7 -5.55 -20.79 -54.80
CA LEU A 7 -5.78 -21.54 -53.55
C LEU A 7 -5.56 -23.08 -53.58
N LEU A 8 -5.15 -23.66 -52.44
CA LEU A 8 -5.67 -24.89 -51.79
C LEU A 8 -5.36 -24.79 -50.27
N ARG A 9 -6.32 -24.59 -49.35
CA ARG A 9 -7.25 -25.53 -48.65
C ARG A 9 -6.60 -26.64 -47.80
N ASP A 10 -6.88 -26.55 -46.51
CA ASP A 10 -7.13 -27.59 -45.47
C ASP A 10 -6.09 -28.68 -45.20
N GLY A 11 -5.59 -28.69 -43.95
CA GLY A 11 -4.85 -29.80 -43.36
C GLY A 11 -4.80 -29.68 -41.84
N GLY A 12 -5.78 -30.27 -41.15
CA GLY A 12 -5.90 -30.26 -39.70
C GLY A 12 -4.79 -31.04 -38.99
N TRP A 13 -4.50 -30.62 -37.75
CA TRP A 13 -3.54 -31.28 -36.87
C TRP A 13 -4.26 -32.26 -35.95
N SER A 14 -3.94 -33.55 -36.08
CA SER A 14 -4.33 -34.60 -35.12
C SER A 14 -3.20 -34.84 -34.12
N PHE A 15 -3.50 -34.72 -32.82
CA PHE A 15 -2.59 -35.13 -31.74
C PHE A 15 -2.78 -36.62 -31.44
N SER A 16 -1.69 -37.40 -31.42
CA SER A 16 -1.65 -38.73 -30.81
C SER A 16 -0.63 -38.76 -29.67
N ARG A 17 -1.07 -39.34 -28.55
CA ARG A 17 -0.35 -39.56 -27.28
C ARG A 17 0.53 -40.82 -27.32
N SER A 18 1.52 -40.84 -26.42
CA SER A 18 2.35 -41.97 -25.93
C SER A 18 3.65 -42.25 -26.72
N LEU A 19 4.80 -42.55 -26.11
CA LEU A 19 5.07 -43.47 -25.00
C LEU A 19 6.41 -43.14 -24.27
N LEU A 20 6.54 -43.63 -23.04
CA LEU A 20 7.69 -43.56 -22.13
C LEU A 20 8.85 -44.52 -22.47
N GLU A 21 10.05 -44.12 -22.02
CA GLU A 21 11.22 -44.90 -21.54
C GLU A 21 11.92 -45.95 -22.42
N THR A 22 13.21 -45.73 -22.71
CA THR A 22 14.36 -46.60 -22.36
C THR A 22 15.68 -46.00 -22.87
N GLY A 23 16.68 -45.88 -22.00
CA GLY A 23 17.99 -45.34 -22.35
C GLY A 23 18.96 -46.37 -22.93
N ARG A 24 19.70 -45.98 -23.97
CA ARG A 24 21.18 -46.05 -24.08
C ARG A 24 21.65 -45.61 -25.47
N GLY A 25 22.37 -44.49 -25.48
CA GLY A 25 23.51 -44.10 -26.32
C GLY A 25 23.55 -44.43 -27.82
N VAL A 26 23.53 -43.38 -28.65
CA VAL A 26 24.52 -43.19 -29.72
C VAL A 26 24.92 -41.72 -29.75
N VAL A 27 26.20 -41.45 -29.47
CA VAL A 27 26.84 -40.14 -29.65
C VAL A 27 27.19 -39.99 -31.13
N ARG A 28 26.70 -38.92 -31.76
CA ARG A 28 27.40 -38.24 -32.85
C ARG A 28 27.54 -36.78 -32.46
N GLN A 29 28.80 -36.36 -32.36
CA GLN A 29 29.22 -34.97 -32.24
C GLN A 29 28.70 -34.20 -33.45
N ASP A 30 28.00 -33.10 -33.19
CA ASP A 30 28.30 -31.80 -33.77
C ASP A 30 27.54 -30.71 -32.98
N GLY A 31 28.29 -29.85 -32.29
CA GLY A 31 27.89 -28.48 -31.96
C GLY A 31 26.81 -28.21 -30.90
N ALA A 32 27.01 -28.61 -29.64
CA ALA A 32 26.38 -27.93 -28.49
C ALA A 32 27.05 -28.32 -27.15
N LEU A 33 28.07 -27.58 -26.73
CA LEU A 33 28.67 -27.69 -25.39
C LEU A 33 28.96 -26.28 -24.86
N ALA A 34 27.90 -25.56 -24.50
CA ALA A 34 27.98 -24.32 -23.72
C ALA A 34 26.61 -23.90 -23.13
N VAL A 35 25.90 -24.78 -22.42
CA VAL A 35 24.66 -24.38 -21.69
C VAL A 35 24.55 -24.94 -20.27
N GLU A 36 25.32 -25.97 -19.89
CA GLU A 36 25.13 -26.62 -18.57
C GLU A 36 25.95 -26.08 -17.40
N TRP A 37 26.88 -25.14 -17.61
CA TRP A 37 27.64 -24.53 -16.51
C TRP A 37 27.13 -23.16 -16.05
N GLY A 38 26.11 -22.61 -16.74
CA GLY A 38 25.50 -21.32 -16.39
C GLY A 38 24.50 -21.38 -15.23
N TRP A 39 23.79 -22.51 -15.07
CA TRP A 39 22.74 -22.65 -14.07
C TRP A 39 23.28 -22.91 -12.66
N THR A 40 24.35 -23.70 -12.52
CA THR A 40 24.93 -24.02 -11.20
C THR A 40 25.67 -22.83 -10.59
N LEU A 41 26.30 -21.97 -11.41
CA LEU A 41 26.98 -20.76 -10.93
C LEU A 41 26.01 -19.63 -10.58
N VAL A 42 24.88 -19.52 -11.30
CA VAL A 42 23.79 -18.60 -10.97
C VAL A 42 23.09 -19.04 -9.69
N VAL A 43 22.82 -20.33 -9.49
CA VAL A 43 22.23 -20.84 -8.24
C VAL A 43 23.18 -20.65 -7.04
N ALA A 44 24.49 -20.87 -7.21
CA ALA A 44 25.46 -20.66 -6.13
C ALA A 44 25.67 -19.18 -5.75
N ARG A 45 25.71 -18.26 -6.74
CA ARG A 45 25.74 -16.80 -6.46
C ARG A 45 24.43 -16.31 -5.85
N THR A 46 23.30 -16.90 -6.23
CA THR A 46 21.99 -16.59 -5.63
C THR A 46 21.95 -17.05 -4.17
N GLN A 47 22.46 -18.24 -3.86
CA GLN A 47 22.54 -18.78 -2.49
C GLN A 47 23.44 -17.94 -1.56
N GLU A 48 24.59 -17.46 -2.04
CA GLU A 48 25.48 -16.61 -1.24
C GLU A 48 24.93 -15.19 -1.03
N HIS A 49 24.21 -14.64 -2.02
CA HIS A 49 23.48 -13.39 -1.89
C HIS A 49 22.27 -13.52 -0.94
N LEU A 50 21.55 -14.64 -1.00
CA LEU A 50 20.47 -14.98 -0.06
C LEU A 50 21.00 -15.21 1.37
N ARG A 51 22.20 -15.79 1.52
CA ARG A 51 22.86 -15.98 2.83
C ARG A 51 23.27 -14.64 3.46
N LYS A 52 23.90 -13.75 2.69
CA LYS A 52 24.21 -12.38 3.15
C LYS A 52 22.95 -11.56 3.44
N ARG A 53 21.87 -11.75 2.67
CA ARG A 53 20.54 -11.17 2.97
C ARG A 53 19.94 -11.71 4.26
N ARG A 54 20.09 -13.01 4.58
CA ARG A 54 19.62 -13.59 5.86
C ARG A 54 20.38 -13.04 7.06
N GLU A 55 21.69 -12.82 6.94
CA GLU A 55 22.51 -12.22 8.01
C GLU A 55 22.13 -10.75 8.29
N LEU A 56 21.87 -9.96 7.24
CA LEU A 56 21.34 -8.58 7.34
C LEU A 56 19.87 -8.51 7.81
N ARG A 57 19.05 -9.54 7.57
CA ARG A 57 17.66 -9.62 8.03
C ARG A 57 17.54 -9.67 9.56
N SER A 58 18.42 -10.44 10.23
CA SER A 58 18.31 -10.62 11.68
C SER A 58 18.53 -9.32 12.49
N SER A 59 19.29 -8.36 11.95
CA SER A 59 19.53 -7.07 12.64
C SER A 59 18.46 -6.01 12.38
N ASN A 60 17.63 -6.17 11.33
CA ASN A 60 16.57 -5.23 10.97
C ASN A 60 15.19 -5.66 11.50
N ASP A 61 14.94 -6.96 11.69
CA ASP A 61 13.68 -7.44 12.28
C ASP A 61 13.49 -6.89 13.72
N ASP A 62 14.58 -6.73 14.48
CA ASP A 62 14.57 -6.10 15.82
C ASP A 62 14.22 -4.59 15.79
N LYS A 63 14.30 -3.94 14.63
CA LYS A 63 14.00 -2.49 14.47
C LYS A 63 12.55 -2.21 14.02
N ILE A 64 11.80 -3.21 13.55
CA ILE A 64 10.44 -3.05 12.96
C ILE A 64 9.37 -3.83 13.77
N THR A 65 9.72 -4.39 14.92
CA THR A 65 8.77 -5.06 15.82
C THR A 65 8.16 -4.05 16.80
N ALA A 66 7.02 -3.45 16.42
CA ALA A 66 6.18 -2.73 17.38
C ALA A 66 5.28 -3.73 18.13
N SER A 67 5.14 -3.55 19.44
CA SER A 67 4.23 -4.31 20.29
C SER A 67 3.01 -3.47 20.65
N ILE A 68 1.85 -4.12 20.81
CA ILE A 68 0.62 -3.46 21.27
C ILE A 68 0.90 -2.81 22.64
N PRO A 69 0.66 -1.51 22.82
CA PRO A 69 1.03 -0.82 24.06
C PRO A 69 0.27 -1.35 25.28
N ASP A 70 0.99 -1.51 26.39
CA ASP A 70 0.45 -1.84 27.70
C ASP A 70 -0.33 -0.63 28.26
N ARG A 71 -1.65 -0.80 28.44
CA ARG A 71 -2.57 0.23 28.93
C ARG A 71 -2.22 0.77 30.33
N SER A 72 -1.37 0.08 31.10
CA SER A 72 -1.10 0.41 32.51
C SER A 72 -0.08 1.52 32.76
N LYS A 73 0.56 2.10 31.71
CA LYS A 73 1.64 3.10 31.85
C LYS A 73 1.36 4.49 31.25
N MET A 74 0.10 4.92 31.18
CA MET A 74 -0.25 6.27 30.72
C MET A 74 -0.16 7.31 31.86
N GLY A 75 0.95 8.06 31.91
CA GLY A 75 1.02 9.35 32.61
C GLY A 75 0.42 10.47 31.74
N SER A 76 0.15 11.67 32.30
CA SER A 76 -0.50 12.78 31.60
C SER A 76 0.36 13.36 30.46
N THR A 77 0.22 12.81 29.25
CA THR A 77 0.92 13.22 28.01
C THR A 77 0.44 14.57 27.46
N GLY A 78 -0.79 14.99 27.77
CA GLY A 78 -1.42 16.19 27.20
C GLY A 78 -0.70 17.52 27.48
N GLU A 79 -0.07 17.70 28.64
CA GLU A 79 0.65 18.96 28.97
C GLU A 79 1.94 19.16 28.16
N LYS A 80 2.45 18.10 27.52
CA LYS A 80 3.69 18.13 26.73
C LYS A 80 3.47 18.19 25.22
N CYS A 81 2.23 18.08 24.76
CA CYS A 81 1.95 18.04 23.33
C CYS A 81 2.20 19.41 22.68
N ILE A 82 2.99 19.43 21.61
CA ILE A 82 3.28 20.64 20.84
C ILE A 82 2.08 21.00 19.96
N LYS A 83 1.71 22.28 19.95
CA LYS A 83 0.61 22.78 19.12
C LYS A 83 0.99 22.75 17.63
N TRP A 84 0.01 22.49 16.77
CA TRP A 84 0.23 22.37 15.32
C TRP A 84 0.75 23.66 14.65
N ASP A 85 0.48 24.82 15.25
CA ASP A 85 0.90 26.13 14.77
C ASP A 85 2.13 26.69 15.53
N ALA A 86 2.75 25.87 16.37
CA ALA A 86 3.97 26.25 17.07
C ALA A 86 5.13 26.50 16.07
N PRO A 87 6.02 27.46 16.35
CA PRO A 87 7.21 27.70 15.53
C PRO A 87 8.03 26.42 15.35
N GLY A 88 8.42 26.12 14.10
CA GLY A 88 9.24 24.95 13.76
C GLY A 88 8.45 23.68 13.39
N VAL A 89 7.13 23.64 13.63
CA VAL A 89 6.28 22.51 13.18
C VAL A 89 6.18 22.45 11.66
N GLU A 90 6.06 23.61 11.01
CA GLU A 90 5.98 23.72 9.56
C GLU A 90 7.07 24.67 9.04
N VAL A 91 7.97 24.15 8.21
CA VAL A 91 9.04 24.93 7.58
C VAL A 91 8.98 24.78 6.06
N ILE A 92 8.74 25.89 5.37
CA ILE A 92 8.82 25.93 3.90
C ILE A 92 10.28 26.06 3.49
N GLN A 93 10.78 25.05 2.77
CA GLN A 93 12.17 25.06 2.32
C GLN A 93 12.37 26.02 1.12
N PRO A 94 13.56 26.62 0.95
CA PRO A 94 13.88 27.39 -0.25
C PRO A 94 13.72 26.54 -1.53
N GLY A 95 13.01 27.06 -2.53
CA GLY A 95 12.78 26.36 -3.80
C GLY A 95 11.83 25.15 -3.73
N GLU A 96 11.10 24.98 -2.61
CA GLU A 96 10.26 23.80 -2.37
C GLU A 96 9.18 23.63 -3.45
N LYS A 97 8.53 24.72 -3.88
CA LYS A 97 7.45 24.67 -4.87
C LYS A 97 7.94 24.17 -6.22
N GLU A 98 9.09 24.69 -6.67
CA GLU A 98 9.73 24.31 -7.92
C GLU A 98 10.14 22.83 -7.86
N LYS A 99 10.73 22.41 -6.73
CA LYS A 99 11.13 21.01 -6.53
C LYS A 99 9.93 20.05 -6.48
N ILE A 100 8.83 20.43 -5.83
CA ILE A 100 7.59 19.65 -5.81
C ILE A 100 7.04 19.49 -7.23
N TRP A 101 7.11 20.54 -8.06
CA TRP A 101 6.67 20.47 -9.44
C TRP A 101 7.54 19.52 -10.27
N GLU A 102 8.86 19.56 -10.10
CA GLU A 102 9.79 18.64 -10.76
C GLU A 102 9.50 17.17 -10.41
N VAL A 103 9.24 16.88 -9.13
CA VAL A 103 8.82 15.55 -8.67
C VAL A 103 7.52 15.13 -9.34
N SER A 104 6.53 16.03 -9.41
CA SER A 104 5.26 15.75 -10.10
C SER A 104 5.48 15.34 -11.56
N GLU A 105 6.35 16.04 -12.28
CA GLU A 105 6.69 15.67 -13.66
C GLU A 105 7.38 14.30 -13.76
N GLN A 106 8.30 13.96 -12.84
CA GLN A 106 8.95 12.64 -12.77
C GLN A 106 7.92 11.51 -12.59
N PHE A 107 7.00 11.66 -11.64
CA PHE A 107 5.95 10.66 -11.41
C PHE A 107 5.02 10.50 -12.62
N LYS A 108 4.67 11.59 -13.31
CA LYS A 108 3.90 11.51 -14.55
C LYS A 108 4.66 10.74 -15.65
N ARG A 109 5.98 10.94 -15.78
CA ARG A 109 6.79 10.16 -16.74
C ARG A 109 6.81 8.68 -16.39
N MET A 110 7.04 8.32 -15.12
CA MET A 110 6.98 6.93 -14.66
C MET A 110 5.59 6.28 -14.86
N GLN A 111 4.50 7.03 -14.69
CA GLN A 111 3.15 6.55 -15.04
C GLN A 111 3.00 6.26 -16.54
N MET A 112 3.57 7.10 -17.41
CA MET A 112 3.57 6.85 -18.85
C MET A 112 4.48 5.67 -19.24
N MET A 113 5.58 5.44 -18.52
CA MET A 113 6.40 4.24 -18.70
C MET A 113 5.60 2.97 -18.39
N ASN A 114 4.85 2.95 -17.28
CA ASN A 114 3.91 1.85 -16.99
C ASN A 114 2.83 1.71 -18.07
N PHE A 115 2.27 2.81 -18.57
CA PHE A 115 1.28 2.77 -19.66
C PHE A 115 1.88 2.15 -20.92
N ASN A 116 3.13 2.45 -21.26
CA ASN A 116 3.82 1.84 -22.41
C ASN A 116 4.06 0.33 -22.23
N GLU A 117 4.23 -0.14 -20.99
CA GLU A 117 4.42 -1.56 -20.67
C GLU A 117 3.11 -2.35 -20.56
N HIS A 118 2.03 -1.71 -20.12
CA HIS A 118 0.80 -2.40 -19.68
C HIS A 118 -0.47 -1.95 -20.41
N HIS A 119 -0.38 -0.90 -21.24
CA HIS A 119 -1.52 -0.26 -21.91
C HIS A 119 -2.64 0.20 -20.98
N HIS A 120 -2.31 0.44 -19.72
CA HIS A 120 -3.19 0.97 -18.70
C HIS A 120 -2.42 1.96 -17.82
N CYS A 121 -2.96 3.16 -17.64
CA CYS A 121 -2.28 4.16 -16.82
C CYS A 121 -2.58 3.84 -15.35
N LEU A 122 -1.58 3.29 -14.66
CA LEU A 122 -1.69 2.99 -13.24
C LEU A 122 -1.46 4.25 -12.40
N ARG A 123 -1.62 4.12 -11.08
CA ARG A 123 -1.22 5.16 -10.12
C ARG A 123 0.28 5.45 -10.20
N GLY A 124 0.74 6.60 -9.69
CA GLY A 124 2.17 6.90 -9.59
C GLY A 124 2.95 5.97 -8.64
N THR A 125 2.29 5.54 -7.56
CA THR A 125 2.73 4.49 -6.62
C THR A 125 1.50 3.68 -6.20
N HIS A 126 1.66 2.63 -5.40
CA HIS A 126 0.58 1.74 -4.98
C HIS A 126 -0.14 1.06 -6.16
N LEU A 127 0.61 0.67 -7.20
CA LEU A 127 0.07 0.20 -8.47
C LEU A 127 -0.80 -1.04 -8.33
N LYS A 128 -0.34 -2.02 -7.55
CA LYS A 128 -1.00 -3.33 -7.41
C LYS A 128 -1.96 -3.33 -6.22
N THR A 129 -3.25 -3.53 -6.49
CA THR A 129 -4.24 -3.83 -5.44
C THR A 129 -4.04 -5.23 -4.91
N GLN A 130 -4.22 -5.41 -3.60
CA GLN A 130 -4.10 -6.69 -2.89
C GLN A 130 -5.39 -7.06 -2.13
N GLY A 131 -6.39 -6.18 -2.14
CA GLY A 131 -7.73 -6.41 -1.63
C GLY A 131 -8.45 -5.10 -1.37
N CYS A 132 -9.78 -5.10 -1.44
CA CYS A 132 -10.65 -4.00 -1.04
C CYS A 132 -11.72 -4.54 -0.10
N VAL A 133 -11.96 -3.88 1.03
CA VAL A 133 -12.88 -4.35 2.08
C VAL A 133 -13.75 -3.20 2.58
N ILE A 134 -14.96 -3.54 3.01
CA ILE A 134 -15.92 -2.64 3.66
C ILE A 134 -15.97 -2.99 5.14
N GLY A 135 -16.00 -1.98 6.00
CA GLY A 135 -16.02 -2.19 7.44
C GLY A 135 -16.48 -0.98 8.21
N LYS A 136 -16.12 -0.97 9.50
CA LYS A 136 -16.42 0.09 10.44
C LYS A 136 -15.14 0.68 11.01
N PHE A 137 -15.15 1.99 11.22
CA PHE A 137 -14.21 2.70 12.08
C PHE A 137 -14.94 3.04 13.38
N VAL A 138 -14.51 2.48 14.50
CA VAL A 138 -15.09 2.74 15.83
C VAL A 138 -14.15 3.64 16.61
N VAL A 139 -14.57 4.85 16.95
CA VAL A 139 -13.83 5.78 17.82
C VAL A 139 -14.12 5.43 19.28
N ASN A 140 -13.06 5.27 20.07
CA ASN A 140 -13.16 4.93 21.49
C ASN A 140 -13.89 6.03 22.28
N ASP A 141 -14.55 5.63 23.36
CA ASP A 141 -15.12 6.54 24.33
C ASP A 141 -14.07 7.08 25.30
N ASN A 142 -14.39 8.20 25.95
CA ASN A 142 -13.59 8.78 27.03
C ASN A 142 -12.10 9.00 26.69
N LEU A 143 -11.79 9.30 25.42
CA LEU A 143 -10.44 9.69 25.01
C LEU A 143 -9.98 10.92 25.80
N PRO A 144 -8.71 10.96 26.26
CA PRO A 144 -8.18 12.13 26.94
C PRO A 144 -8.20 13.35 25.99
N PRO A 145 -8.30 14.59 26.51
CA PRO A 145 -8.53 15.78 25.68
C PRO A 145 -7.53 15.98 24.53
N HIS A 146 -6.26 15.57 24.71
CA HIS A 146 -5.24 15.70 23.65
C HIS A 146 -5.43 14.73 22.48
N LEU A 147 -6.14 13.61 22.69
CA LEU A 147 -6.51 12.63 21.66
C LEU A 147 -7.94 12.83 21.12
N ALA A 148 -8.82 13.45 21.92
CA ALA A 148 -10.21 13.72 21.56
C ALA A 148 -10.33 14.94 20.62
N GLN A 149 -9.76 14.84 19.42
CA GLN A 149 -9.64 15.96 18.46
C GLN A 149 -10.22 15.61 17.09
N GLY A 150 -10.79 16.60 16.40
CA GLY A 150 -11.35 16.43 15.04
C GLY A 150 -12.38 15.30 14.99
N MET A 151 -12.22 14.34 14.07
CA MET A 151 -13.10 13.16 13.97
C MET A 151 -13.13 12.29 15.24
N PHE A 152 -12.13 12.40 16.10
CA PHE A 152 -12.00 11.64 17.35
C PHE A 152 -12.58 12.37 18.56
N ALA A 153 -13.12 13.59 18.37
CA ALA A 153 -13.64 14.41 19.46
C ALA A 153 -14.87 13.82 20.16
N LYS A 154 -15.60 12.93 19.48
CA LYS A 154 -16.74 12.20 20.05
C LYS A 154 -16.64 10.72 19.68
N PRO A 155 -17.01 9.80 20.61
CA PRO A 155 -17.14 8.40 20.26
C PRO A 155 -18.21 8.21 19.19
N GLY A 156 -18.03 7.20 18.35
CA GLY A 156 -18.94 6.92 17.26
C GLY A 156 -18.46 5.79 16.36
N THR A 157 -19.39 5.25 15.57
CA THR A 157 -19.10 4.22 14.58
C THR A 157 -19.38 4.79 13.20
N TYR A 158 -18.36 4.76 12.35
CA TYR A 158 -18.41 5.26 10.99
C TYR A 158 -18.26 4.10 10.00
N ASP A 159 -18.95 4.17 8.88
CA ASP A 159 -18.64 3.30 7.75
C ASP A 159 -17.27 3.64 7.19
N CYS A 160 -16.52 2.63 6.77
CA CYS A 160 -15.28 2.84 6.05
C CYS A 160 -15.06 1.79 4.96
N ILE A 161 -14.26 2.18 3.98
CA ILE A 161 -13.66 1.24 3.03
C ILE A 161 -12.13 1.30 3.13
N MET A 162 -11.49 0.16 2.89
CA MET A 162 -10.04 0.04 2.93
C MET A 162 -9.49 -0.76 1.76
N ARG A 163 -8.37 -0.30 1.19
CA ARG A 163 -7.62 -1.02 0.15
C ARG A 163 -6.24 -1.41 0.64
N TYR A 164 -5.90 -2.68 0.47
CA TYR A 164 -4.52 -3.20 0.56
C TYR A 164 -3.79 -3.02 -0.78
N SER A 165 -2.51 -2.64 -0.77
CA SER A 165 -1.75 -2.42 -1.99
C SER A 165 -0.23 -2.56 -1.85
N SER A 166 0.46 -2.86 -2.97
CA SER A 166 1.93 -2.79 -3.04
C SER A 166 2.39 -1.42 -3.55
N LEU A 167 3.25 -0.73 -2.79
CA LEU A 167 3.64 0.69 -2.99
C LEU A 167 4.41 0.95 -4.29
N THR A 168 5.18 -0.01 -4.78
CA THR A 168 6.21 0.24 -5.80
C THR A 168 5.68 0.93 -7.06
N PRO A 169 6.41 1.88 -7.66
CA PRO A 169 6.01 2.57 -8.89
C PRO A 169 6.08 1.66 -10.13
N LYS A 170 6.52 0.41 -9.98
CA LYS A 170 6.51 -0.66 -11.00
C LYS A 170 5.77 -1.88 -10.44
N LEU A 171 5.07 -2.63 -11.29
CA LEU A 171 4.48 -3.91 -10.90
C LEU A 171 5.59 -4.93 -10.62
N VAL A 172 5.58 -5.52 -9.41
CA VAL A 172 6.53 -6.55 -8.97
C VAL A 172 5.81 -7.78 -8.44
N PRO A 173 6.42 -8.98 -8.51
CA PRO A 173 5.90 -10.17 -7.84
C PRO A 173 5.76 -9.96 -6.33
N ASP A 174 4.71 -10.53 -5.74
CA ASP A 174 4.42 -10.41 -4.32
C ASP A 174 5.52 -10.90 -3.37
N PRO A 175 6.26 -11.98 -3.69
CA PRO A 175 7.38 -12.42 -2.88
C PRO A 175 8.56 -11.44 -2.90
N VAL A 176 8.62 -10.41 -3.75
CA VAL A 176 9.73 -9.46 -3.71
C VAL A 176 9.57 -8.53 -2.49
N PRO A 177 10.61 -8.39 -1.63
CA PRO A 177 10.63 -7.37 -0.58
C PRO A 177 10.35 -5.99 -1.16
N ALA A 178 9.27 -5.38 -0.71
CA ALA A 178 8.90 -4.04 -1.11
C ALA A 178 7.86 -3.51 -0.14
N PRO A 179 7.66 -2.19 -0.09
CA PRO A 179 6.66 -1.63 0.79
C PRO A 179 5.26 -2.01 0.36
N ARG A 180 4.41 -2.08 1.36
CA ARG A 180 3.00 -2.43 1.30
C ARG A 180 2.25 -1.36 2.08
N GLY A 181 0.99 -1.13 1.74
CA GLY A 181 0.23 -0.09 2.39
C GLY A 181 -1.27 -0.24 2.27
N ILE A 182 -1.94 0.49 3.15
CA ILE A 182 -3.39 0.61 3.21
C ILE A 182 -3.86 2.03 2.92
N GLY A 183 -4.96 2.14 2.18
CA GLY A 183 -5.72 3.39 2.03
C GLY A 183 -7.09 3.21 2.65
N ILE A 184 -7.47 4.10 3.57
CA ILE A 184 -8.73 4.05 4.31
C ILE A 184 -9.54 5.31 3.96
N LYS A 185 -10.81 5.14 3.63
CA LYS A 185 -11.79 6.23 3.51
C LYS A 185 -12.91 5.98 4.50
N VAL A 186 -13.10 6.94 5.41
CA VAL A 186 -14.14 6.94 6.44
C VAL A 186 -15.27 7.88 6.00
N PHE A 187 -16.52 7.43 6.08
CA PHE A 187 -17.71 8.18 5.68
C PHE A 187 -18.45 8.77 6.89
N GLY A 188 -19.29 9.77 6.66
CA GLY A 188 -20.08 10.43 7.71
C GLY A 188 -19.27 11.34 8.65
N VAL A 189 -18.04 11.71 8.27
CA VAL A 189 -17.17 12.58 9.08
C VAL A 189 -17.49 14.05 8.78
N GLU A 190 -18.13 14.71 9.74
CA GLU A 190 -18.54 16.12 9.63
C GLU A 190 -17.49 17.10 10.19
N GLY A 191 -17.47 18.32 9.65
CA GLY A 191 -16.61 19.43 10.10
C GLY A 191 -15.95 20.18 8.94
N GLU A 192 -15.22 21.26 9.25
CA GLU A 192 -14.55 22.08 8.24
C GLU A 192 -13.56 21.24 7.42
N LYS A 193 -13.76 21.15 6.10
CA LYS A 193 -12.86 20.43 5.18
C LYS A 193 -11.66 21.28 4.79
N ILE A 194 -10.55 20.61 4.49
CA ILE A 194 -9.32 21.28 4.04
C ILE A 194 -9.58 22.05 2.74
N TRP A 195 -10.31 21.45 1.80
CA TRP A 195 -10.71 22.03 0.52
C TRP A 195 -11.84 21.21 -0.14
N GLY A 196 -12.48 21.79 -1.15
CA GLY A 196 -13.47 21.10 -1.99
C GLY A 196 -14.88 21.07 -1.40
N GLU A 197 -15.76 20.32 -2.07
CA GLU A 197 -17.11 20.04 -1.59
C GLU A 197 -17.05 19.12 -0.36
N ASP A 198 -17.92 19.36 0.62
CA ASP A 198 -18.02 18.49 1.79
C ASP A 198 -18.74 17.18 1.46
N LYS A 199 -17.97 16.16 1.10
CA LYS A 199 -18.44 14.77 0.93
C LYS A 199 -18.58 13.99 2.23
N LYS A 200 -18.40 14.65 3.39
CA LYS A 200 -18.43 14.04 4.73
C LYS A 200 -17.47 12.86 4.86
N THR A 201 -16.28 12.96 4.30
CA THR A 201 -15.26 11.89 4.31
C THR A 201 -13.98 12.30 5.03
N GLN A 202 -13.23 11.32 5.53
CA GLN A 202 -11.85 11.48 6.00
C GLN A 202 -11.02 10.32 5.48
N ASP A 203 -9.90 10.65 4.81
CA ASP A 203 -8.99 9.66 4.26
C ASP A 203 -7.72 9.53 5.10
N PHE A 204 -7.18 8.32 5.16
CA PHE A 204 -5.87 8.01 5.71
C PHE A 204 -5.10 7.11 4.74
N THR A 205 -3.82 7.39 4.57
CA THR A 205 -2.90 6.58 3.74
C THR A 205 -1.71 6.17 4.57
N MET A 206 -1.41 4.88 4.59
CA MET A 206 -0.41 4.28 5.48
C MET A 206 0.45 3.24 4.74
N ASN A 207 1.64 2.97 5.27
CA ASN A 207 2.59 1.99 4.76
C ASN A 207 3.21 1.16 5.89
N ASN A 208 3.73 -0.02 5.55
CA ASN A 208 4.15 -1.03 6.51
C ASN A 208 5.53 -0.81 7.17
N TYR A 209 5.93 0.45 7.33
CA TYR A 209 7.17 0.85 8.02
C TYR A 209 7.06 2.32 8.47
N PRO A 210 7.72 2.72 9.58
CA PRO A 210 7.40 3.98 10.30
C PRO A 210 7.97 5.26 9.66
N VAL A 211 8.81 5.15 8.64
CA VAL A 211 9.48 6.27 7.95
C VAL A 211 9.25 6.18 6.45
N LEU A 212 9.61 7.22 5.71
CA LEU A 212 9.61 7.21 4.23
C LEU A 212 10.99 7.61 3.71
N GLU A 213 11.53 6.84 2.77
CA GLU A 213 12.78 7.11 2.06
C GLU A 213 12.72 8.35 1.17
N LEU A 214 11.54 8.71 0.71
CA LEU A 214 11.22 9.95 0.01
C LEU A 214 11.07 11.10 1.02
N ARG A 215 12.08 11.26 1.88
CA ARG A 215 12.07 12.05 3.14
C ARG A 215 11.63 13.49 2.93
N THR A 216 12.10 14.09 1.84
CA THR A 216 11.86 15.49 1.45
C THR A 216 11.63 15.57 -0.06
N PRO A 217 11.12 16.70 -0.59
CA PRO A 217 10.99 16.88 -2.04
C PRO A 217 12.32 16.73 -2.80
N VAL A 218 13.44 17.15 -2.21
CA VAL A 218 14.78 17.01 -2.82
C VAL A 218 15.20 15.55 -2.88
N ALA A 219 15.14 14.82 -1.76
CA ALA A 219 15.49 13.40 -1.74
C ALA A 219 14.59 12.58 -2.67
N THR A 220 13.29 12.92 -2.72
CA THR A 220 12.32 12.31 -3.64
C THR A 220 12.73 12.52 -5.09
N CYS A 221 13.11 13.75 -5.45
CA CYS A 221 13.53 14.09 -6.80
C CYS A 221 14.77 13.32 -7.25
N GLU A 222 15.76 13.18 -6.38
CA GLU A 222 17.00 12.44 -6.65
C GLU A 222 16.75 10.93 -6.81
N ILE A 223 15.94 10.34 -5.92
CA ILE A 223 15.58 8.92 -5.98
C ILE A 223 14.75 8.63 -7.23
N ALA A 224 13.76 9.48 -7.53
CA ALA A 224 12.91 9.33 -8.71
C ALA A 224 13.69 9.50 -10.02
N ASP A 225 14.64 10.45 -10.09
CA ASP A 225 15.52 10.63 -11.26
C ASP A 225 16.35 9.37 -11.53
N SER A 226 16.94 8.78 -10.48
CA SER A 226 17.71 7.55 -10.62
C SER A 226 16.83 6.36 -11.03
N LEU A 227 15.63 6.24 -10.43
CA LEU A 227 14.71 5.16 -10.79
C LEU A 227 14.24 5.27 -12.24
N GLU A 228 13.92 6.49 -12.71
CA GLU A 228 13.51 6.75 -14.09
C GLU A 228 14.62 6.36 -15.08
N LYS A 229 15.87 6.78 -14.82
CA LYS A 229 17.03 6.44 -15.68
C LYS A 229 17.36 4.95 -15.69
N ASN A 230 17.07 4.25 -14.60
CA ASN A 230 17.41 2.85 -14.41
C ASN A 230 16.15 1.95 -14.36
N TRP A 231 15.07 2.35 -15.02
CA TRP A 231 13.76 1.68 -14.96
C TRP A 231 13.76 0.18 -15.33
N ASN A 232 14.68 -0.20 -16.22
CA ASN A 232 14.90 -1.57 -16.66
C ASN A 232 16.18 -2.20 -16.08
N ASP A 233 16.88 -1.48 -15.19
CA ASP A 233 18.12 -1.91 -14.53
C ASP A 233 18.01 -1.64 -13.01
N ILE A 234 17.12 -2.40 -12.37
CA ILE A 234 16.87 -2.32 -10.92
C ILE A 234 18.13 -2.56 -10.09
N PRO A 235 19.06 -3.47 -10.45
CA PRO A 235 20.35 -3.59 -9.76
C PRO A 235 21.14 -2.27 -9.72
N LYS A 236 21.20 -1.53 -10.84
CA LYS A 236 21.89 -0.24 -10.88
C LYS A 236 21.17 0.86 -10.07
N PHE A 237 19.84 0.83 -10.05
CA PHE A 237 19.08 1.68 -9.13
C PHE A 237 19.42 1.37 -7.66
N ALA A 238 19.50 0.09 -7.29
CA ALA A 238 19.87 -0.33 -5.94
C ALA A 238 21.32 0.07 -5.57
N GLU A 239 22.26 -0.03 -6.52
CA GLU A 239 23.64 0.47 -6.35
C GLU A 239 23.63 1.97 -6.05
N TYR A 240 22.88 2.77 -6.81
CA TYR A 240 22.73 4.19 -6.55
C TYR A 240 22.22 4.46 -5.13
N LEU A 241 21.14 3.79 -4.70
CA LEU A 241 20.61 3.95 -3.34
C LEU A 241 21.67 3.67 -2.27
N GLY A 242 22.50 2.64 -2.47
CA GLY A 242 23.60 2.27 -1.58
C GLY A 242 24.74 3.29 -1.47
N THR A 243 24.87 4.21 -2.44
CA THR A 243 25.89 5.27 -2.45
C THR A 243 25.41 6.59 -1.85
N ARG A 244 24.10 6.72 -1.55
CA ARG A 244 23.53 7.94 -0.96
C ARG A 244 23.99 8.13 0.48
N LYS A 245 24.03 9.38 0.94
CA LYS A 245 24.35 9.73 2.34
C LYS A 245 23.32 9.17 3.32
N ASP A 246 22.06 9.07 2.89
CA ASP A 246 20.93 8.54 3.65
C ASP A 246 20.62 7.07 3.30
N ALA A 247 21.62 6.30 2.83
CA ALA A 247 21.45 4.92 2.36
C ALA A 247 20.73 3.99 3.35
N GLU A 248 20.90 4.17 4.67
CA GLU A 248 20.18 3.37 5.68
C GLU A 248 18.65 3.48 5.49
N VAL A 249 18.15 4.70 5.26
CA VAL A 249 16.72 4.94 5.03
C VAL A 249 16.36 4.69 3.57
N ALA A 250 17.21 5.10 2.62
CA ALA A 250 16.97 4.93 1.19
C ALA A 250 16.83 3.45 0.77
N CYS A 251 17.58 2.56 1.40
CA CYS A 251 17.54 1.11 1.14
C CYS A 251 16.55 0.35 2.02
N MET A 252 15.90 0.99 3.00
CA MET A 252 14.97 0.32 3.93
C MET A 252 13.84 -0.44 3.21
N PRO A 253 13.19 0.11 2.16
CA PRO A 253 12.16 -0.60 1.39
C PRO A 253 12.55 -2.00 0.88
N ALA A 254 13.81 -2.17 0.48
CA ALA A 254 14.32 -3.42 -0.07
C ALA A 254 14.61 -4.49 1.01
N ASN A 255 14.59 -4.09 2.28
CA ASN A 255 14.89 -4.93 3.44
C ASN A 255 13.65 -5.22 4.29
N LEU A 256 12.46 -4.80 3.87
CA LEU A 256 11.22 -5.06 4.60
C LEU A 256 10.89 -6.56 4.60
N PRO A 257 10.33 -7.08 5.71
CA PRO A 257 9.92 -8.47 5.80
C PRO A 257 8.78 -8.76 4.81
N GLN A 258 8.83 -9.93 4.16
CA GLN A 258 7.77 -10.40 3.27
C GLN A 258 6.61 -10.99 4.10
N GLN A 259 5.81 -10.14 4.74
CA GLN A 259 4.68 -10.56 5.57
C GLN A 259 3.36 -10.66 4.79
N TYR A 260 2.34 -11.26 5.39
CA TYR A 260 0.96 -11.16 4.89
C TYR A 260 0.30 -9.87 5.36
N MET A 261 -0.39 -9.16 4.44
CA MET A 261 -0.85 -7.79 4.70
C MET A 261 -1.91 -7.67 5.80
N VAL A 262 -2.68 -8.73 6.07
CA VAL A 262 -3.66 -8.73 7.17
C VAL A 262 -3.01 -8.59 8.55
N ALA A 263 -1.71 -8.91 8.68
CA ALA A 263 -0.95 -8.90 9.93
C ALA A 263 0.18 -7.87 9.94
N MET A 264 0.24 -6.97 8.95
CA MET A 264 1.23 -5.88 8.94
C MET A 264 0.81 -4.76 9.89
N ASN A 265 1.80 -4.20 10.57
CA ASN A 265 1.70 -2.86 11.14
C ASN A 265 1.76 -1.85 10.00
N GLU A 266 1.00 -0.76 10.11
CA GLU A 266 0.87 0.25 9.06
C GLU A 266 0.99 1.64 9.70
N TRP A 267 1.84 2.52 9.18
CA TRP A 267 2.09 3.86 9.71
C TRP A 267 1.77 4.92 8.68
N SER A 268 1.30 6.09 9.12
CA SER A 268 1.09 7.25 8.24
C SER A 268 2.41 7.80 7.64
N GLN A 269 3.56 7.44 8.24
CA GLN A 269 4.94 7.89 7.99
C GLN A 269 5.17 9.38 8.22
N SER A 270 4.25 10.22 7.76
CA SER A 270 4.24 11.67 7.94
C SER A 270 3.30 12.11 9.06
N ALA A 271 3.53 13.32 9.57
CA ALA A 271 2.74 13.93 10.63
C ALA A 271 1.51 14.67 10.07
N TYR A 272 0.49 14.77 10.90
CA TYR A 272 -0.78 15.43 10.64
C TYR A 272 -1.09 16.36 11.79
N ARG A 273 -1.79 17.46 11.50
CA ARG A 273 -2.54 18.19 12.51
C ARG A 273 -3.52 17.22 13.16
N HIS A 274 -3.71 17.37 14.45
CA HIS A 274 -4.62 16.59 15.27
C HIS A 274 -5.36 17.57 16.19
N GLY A 275 -6.30 18.31 15.60
CA GLY A 275 -6.97 19.45 16.25
C GLY A 275 -6.00 20.53 16.66
N ASP A 276 -5.76 20.69 17.95
CA ASP A 276 -4.79 21.66 18.48
C ASP A 276 -3.33 21.18 18.44
N TYR A 277 -3.10 19.88 18.24
CA TYR A 277 -1.79 19.24 18.35
C TYR A 277 -1.30 18.63 17.03
N VAL A 278 -0.19 17.90 17.08
CA VAL A 278 0.38 17.15 15.95
C VAL A 278 0.51 15.67 16.32
N ALA A 279 0.21 14.79 15.37
CA ALA A 279 0.36 13.35 15.54
C ALA A 279 0.87 12.66 14.27
N LYS A 280 1.57 11.54 14.43
CA LYS A 280 1.62 10.47 13.42
C LYS A 280 0.56 9.42 13.77
N TYR A 281 0.01 8.74 12.77
CA TYR A 281 -0.97 7.68 12.98
C TYR A 281 -0.36 6.31 12.67
N ALA A 282 -0.86 5.28 13.33
CA ALA A 282 -0.52 3.90 13.01
C ALA A 282 -1.73 2.97 13.21
N VAL A 283 -1.68 1.84 12.52
CA VAL A 283 -2.67 0.76 12.56
C VAL A 283 -1.94 -0.53 12.89
N PHE A 284 -2.39 -1.21 13.95
CA PHE A 284 -1.77 -2.44 14.45
C PHE A 284 -2.77 -3.60 14.42
N PRO A 285 -2.38 -4.81 13.98
CA PRO A 285 -3.27 -5.97 13.97
C PRO A 285 -3.71 -6.32 15.40
N LYS A 286 -5.00 -6.60 15.58
CA LYS A 286 -5.61 -6.87 16.90
C LYS A 286 -6.32 -8.22 16.95
N GLY A 287 -6.82 -8.73 15.83
CA GLY A 287 -7.53 -10.01 15.77
C GLY A 287 -6.62 -11.21 16.07
N GLU A 288 -7.12 -12.19 16.82
CA GLU A 288 -6.35 -13.39 17.22
C GLU A 288 -5.73 -14.12 16.02
N GLU A 289 -6.51 -14.30 14.95
CA GLU A 289 -6.03 -14.96 13.73
C GLU A 289 -4.99 -14.13 12.98
N GLN A 290 -5.05 -12.79 13.07
CA GLN A 290 -4.01 -11.93 12.48
C GLN A 290 -2.71 -12.05 13.27
N LEU A 291 -2.80 -12.09 14.61
CA LEU A 291 -1.63 -12.18 15.49
C LEU A 291 -0.84 -13.48 15.28
N LYS A 292 -1.51 -14.57 14.89
CA LYS A 292 -0.84 -15.84 14.50
C LYS A 292 0.07 -15.69 13.28
N LEU A 293 -0.13 -14.67 12.44
CA LEU A 293 0.59 -14.45 11.18
C LEU A 293 1.70 -13.40 11.26
N VAL A 294 1.84 -12.66 12.36
CA VAL A 294 2.80 -11.53 12.49
C VAL A 294 4.25 -11.98 12.21
N ASP A 295 4.61 -13.17 12.68
CA ASP A 295 5.94 -13.76 12.49
C ASP A 295 6.04 -14.65 11.25
N GLU A 296 4.93 -14.86 10.53
CA GLU A 296 4.94 -15.64 9.30
C GLU A 296 5.57 -14.83 8.16
N ARG A 297 6.26 -15.53 7.25
CA ARG A 297 6.92 -14.94 6.09
C ARG A 297 6.50 -15.68 4.83
N ILE A 298 6.20 -14.91 3.79
CA ILE A 298 5.92 -15.40 2.45
C ILE A 298 7.21 -16.04 1.91
N PRO A 299 7.16 -17.31 1.45
CA PRO A 299 8.30 -17.96 0.81
C PRO A 299 8.78 -17.23 -0.45
N ASP A 300 10.08 -17.23 -0.70
CA ASP A 300 10.68 -16.57 -1.87
C ASP A 300 10.18 -17.15 -3.21
N ASP A 301 9.78 -18.43 -3.22
CA ASP A 301 9.26 -19.16 -4.37
C ASP A 301 7.73 -19.21 -4.45
N ALA A 302 7.03 -18.47 -3.57
CA ALA A 302 5.57 -18.40 -3.60
C ALA A 302 5.04 -17.80 -4.92
N ALA A 303 3.76 -18.02 -5.19
CA ALA A 303 3.12 -17.49 -6.40
C ALA A 303 3.24 -15.95 -6.48
N ILE A 304 3.38 -15.42 -7.70
CA ILE A 304 3.59 -13.98 -7.95
C ILE A 304 2.46 -13.08 -7.43
N ASN A 305 1.29 -13.65 -7.13
CA ASN A 305 0.07 -13.01 -6.65
C ASN A 305 -0.42 -13.56 -5.29
N ILE A 306 0.47 -14.21 -4.52
CA ILE A 306 0.15 -14.87 -3.25
C ILE A 306 -0.53 -13.96 -2.23
N ILE A 307 -0.20 -12.66 -2.20
CA ILE A 307 -0.77 -11.74 -1.19
C ILE A 307 -2.27 -11.56 -1.41
N SER A 308 -2.70 -11.28 -2.65
CA SER A 308 -4.13 -11.13 -2.96
C SER A 308 -4.93 -12.41 -2.69
N GLN A 309 -4.34 -13.58 -2.95
CA GLN A 309 -4.96 -14.88 -2.68
C GLN A 309 -5.09 -15.13 -1.18
N HIS A 310 -4.03 -14.87 -0.41
CA HIS A 310 -4.03 -14.99 1.03
C HIS A 310 -5.03 -14.03 1.68
N ASN A 311 -4.99 -12.74 1.32
CA ASN A 311 -5.91 -11.73 1.85
C ASN A 311 -7.37 -12.14 1.63
N ARG A 312 -7.72 -12.58 0.42
CA ARG A 312 -9.08 -13.05 0.10
C ARG A 312 -9.47 -14.25 0.96
N ALA A 313 -8.61 -15.27 1.03
CA ALA A 313 -8.89 -16.47 1.80
C ALA A 313 -9.03 -16.18 3.32
N PHE A 314 -8.26 -15.21 3.83
CA PHE A 314 -8.31 -14.79 5.22
C PHE A 314 -9.60 -14.00 5.53
N HIS A 315 -9.90 -12.97 4.74
CA HIS A 315 -11.12 -12.16 4.90
C HIS A 315 -12.40 -12.98 4.70
N GLN A 316 -12.40 -14.02 3.88
CA GLN A 316 -13.58 -14.90 3.73
C GLN A 316 -13.87 -15.75 4.98
N LYS A 317 -12.89 -15.95 5.86
CA LYS A 317 -12.99 -16.87 7.01
C LYS A 317 -12.99 -16.17 8.36
N HIS A 318 -12.33 -15.02 8.45
CA HIS A 318 -12.01 -14.39 9.72
C HIS A 318 -12.43 -12.93 9.73
N LYS A 319 -12.94 -12.49 10.88
CA LYS A 319 -13.06 -11.06 11.17
C LYS A 319 -11.64 -10.47 11.28
N VAL A 320 -11.41 -9.35 10.63
CA VAL A 320 -10.14 -8.62 10.66
C VAL A 320 -10.34 -7.36 11.49
N THR A 321 -9.52 -7.17 12.52
CA THR A 321 -9.60 -6.03 13.43
C THR A 321 -8.22 -5.41 13.61
N TYR A 322 -8.16 -4.09 13.56
CA TYR A 322 -6.96 -3.34 13.86
C TYR A 322 -7.22 -2.28 14.93
N SER A 323 -6.22 -2.00 15.77
CA SER A 323 -6.17 -0.78 16.57
C SER A 323 -5.73 0.38 15.67
N PHE A 324 -6.41 1.53 15.74
CA PHE A 324 -5.97 2.78 15.13
C PHE A 324 -5.45 3.70 16.22
N CYS A 325 -4.19 4.12 16.12
CA CYS A 325 -3.47 4.83 17.18
C CYS A 325 -2.85 6.15 16.69
N ALA A 326 -2.58 7.06 17.62
CA ALA A 326 -1.83 8.29 17.39
C ALA A 326 -0.57 8.34 18.27
N GLN A 327 0.54 8.76 17.69
CA GLN A 327 1.77 9.10 18.40
C GLN A 327 1.91 10.61 18.39
N MET A 328 1.84 11.23 19.57
CA MET A 328 1.78 12.68 19.72
C MET A 328 3.17 13.33 19.64
N LEU A 329 3.24 14.51 19.03
CA LEU A 329 4.44 15.34 19.00
C LEU A 329 4.67 16.00 20.36
N GLN A 330 5.83 15.75 20.97
CA GLN A 330 6.24 16.32 22.26
C GLN A 330 7.61 17.01 22.20
N ASN A 331 8.47 16.68 21.22
CA ASN A 331 9.78 17.29 21.05
C ASN A 331 10.19 17.38 19.58
N LEU A 332 10.29 18.59 19.02
CA LEU A 332 10.63 18.81 17.60
C LEU A 332 12.06 18.39 17.22
N ASP A 333 13.01 18.39 18.15
CA ASP A 333 14.39 17.98 17.85
C ASP A 333 14.50 16.47 17.61
N GLU A 334 13.61 15.70 18.25
CA GLU A 334 13.58 14.23 18.16
C GLU A 334 12.47 13.71 17.25
N GLN A 335 11.41 14.50 17.07
CA GLN A 335 10.23 14.19 16.27
C GLN A 335 10.01 15.24 15.17
N PRO A 336 10.97 15.41 14.23
CA PRO A 336 10.82 16.41 13.19
C PRO A 336 9.63 16.10 12.29
N VAL A 337 8.87 17.14 11.93
CA VAL A 337 7.71 17.05 11.03
C VAL A 337 8.13 17.08 9.56
N ASP A 338 9.12 17.91 9.22
CA ASP A 338 9.58 18.09 7.84
C ASP A 338 10.56 17.01 7.34
N ASP A 339 11.14 16.20 8.24
CA ASP A 339 11.99 15.06 7.89
C ASP A 339 11.38 13.73 8.35
N ILE A 340 10.61 13.12 7.45
CA ILE A 340 9.89 11.88 7.72
C ILE A 340 10.76 10.62 7.55
N GLY A 341 12.08 10.78 7.36
CA GLY A 341 13.03 9.68 7.48
C GLY A 341 13.56 9.46 8.89
N VAL A 342 13.12 10.29 9.86
CA VAL A 342 13.43 10.13 11.28
C VAL A 342 12.31 9.34 11.97
N ILE A 343 12.69 8.24 12.62
CA ILE A 343 11.80 7.44 13.46
C ILE A 343 11.53 8.22 14.74
N TRP A 344 10.26 8.35 15.11
CA TRP A 344 9.86 8.86 16.42
C TRP A 344 9.92 7.71 17.41
N ASP A 345 10.79 7.78 18.41
CA ASP A 345 11.02 6.69 19.37
C ASP A 345 9.72 6.28 20.08
N GLU A 346 9.22 5.09 19.78
CA GLU A 346 7.94 4.57 20.30
C GLU A 346 7.98 4.26 21.80
N LYS A 347 9.16 4.05 22.40
CA LYS A 347 9.29 3.85 23.85
C LYS A 347 9.20 5.18 24.59
N LYS A 348 9.73 6.24 23.99
CA LYS A 348 9.70 7.59 24.56
C LYS A 348 8.39 8.32 24.27
N TYR A 349 7.86 8.13 23.08
CA TYR A 349 6.62 8.71 22.57
C TYR A 349 5.71 7.56 22.11
N PRO A 350 4.94 6.94 23.02
CA PRO A 350 4.14 5.79 22.66
C PRO A 350 2.96 6.14 21.74
N PHE A 351 2.50 5.16 20.98
CA PHE A 351 1.21 5.22 20.30
C PHE A 351 0.07 5.04 21.30
N GLU A 352 -0.92 5.92 21.25
CA GLU A 352 -2.13 5.90 22.08
C GLU A 352 -3.34 5.52 21.20
N GLU A 353 -4.15 4.54 21.64
CA GLU A 353 -5.26 3.99 20.84
C GLU A 353 -6.45 4.97 20.76
N LEU A 354 -6.83 5.37 19.54
CA LEU A 354 -7.96 6.25 19.26
C LEU A 354 -9.25 5.47 18.97
N GLY A 355 -9.13 4.25 18.47
CA GLY A 355 -10.26 3.47 17.99
C GLY A 355 -9.85 2.14 17.35
N THR A 356 -10.80 1.49 16.69
CA THR A 356 -10.60 0.24 15.96
C THR A 356 -11.16 0.31 14.54
N LEU A 357 -10.47 -0.37 13.62
CA LEU A 357 -11.01 -0.73 12.31
C LEU A 357 -11.52 -2.17 12.39
N GLU A 358 -12.74 -2.41 11.94
CA GLU A 358 -13.39 -3.72 12.00
C GLU A 358 -13.96 -4.12 10.64
N PHE A 359 -13.55 -5.29 10.15
CA PHE A 359 -14.00 -5.86 8.89
C PHE A 359 -14.52 -7.26 9.13
N ASP A 360 -15.85 -7.44 9.05
CA ASP A 360 -16.48 -8.76 9.15
C ASP A 360 -16.13 -9.64 7.93
N PRO A 361 -16.27 -10.98 8.05
CA PRO A 361 -15.92 -11.87 6.96
C PRO A 361 -16.59 -11.52 5.63
N GLN A 362 -15.79 -11.38 4.57
CA GLN A 362 -16.22 -10.92 3.25
C GLN A 362 -15.24 -11.33 2.15
N ASP A 363 -15.65 -11.16 0.89
CA ASP A 363 -14.74 -11.32 -0.24
C ASP A 363 -13.96 -10.03 -0.49
N SER A 364 -12.66 -10.01 -0.15
CA SER A 364 -11.80 -8.83 -0.36
C SER A 364 -11.36 -8.64 -1.82
N TRP A 365 -11.80 -9.48 -2.77
CA TRP A 365 -11.31 -9.51 -4.14
C TRP A 365 -12.43 -9.41 -5.20
N LEU A 366 -13.51 -8.69 -4.87
CA LEU A 366 -14.59 -8.38 -5.79
C LEU A 366 -14.08 -7.54 -6.98
N PRO A 367 -14.22 -8.01 -8.24
CA PRO A 367 -13.69 -7.33 -9.41
C PRO A 367 -14.17 -5.89 -9.58
N GLU A 368 -15.45 -5.63 -9.40
CA GLU A 368 -16.10 -4.33 -9.54
C GLU A 368 -15.55 -3.31 -8.53
N PHE A 369 -15.41 -3.70 -7.26
CA PHE A 369 -14.88 -2.86 -6.21
C PHE A 369 -13.39 -2.60 -6.42
N ARG A 370 -12.63 -3.64 -6.78
CA ARG A 370 -11.21 -3.54 -7.07
C ARG A 370 -10.94 -2.60 -8.25
N VAL A 371 -11.60 -2.79 -9.39
CA VAL A 371 -11.43 -1.97 -10.59
C VAL A 371 -11.90 -0.54 -10.35
N TRP A 372 -13.03 -0.37 -9.68
CA TRP A 372 -13.51 0.96 -9.32
C TRP A 372 -12.53 1.70 -8.40
N TRP A 373 -11.97 1.01 -7.40
CA TRP A 373 -10.93 1.61 -6.58
C TRP A 373 -9.74 1.95 -7.47
N ASP A 374 -9.28 1.00 -8.29
CA ASP A 374 -8.11 1.17 -9.17
C ASP A 374 -8.20 2.39 -10.08
N ASP A 375 -9.37 2.60 -10.69
CA ASP A 375 -9.51 3.53 -11.80
C ASP A 375 -10.35 4.77 -11.51
N ARG A 376 -11.26 4.74 -10.55
CA ARG A 376 -12.29 5.78 -10.42
C ARG A 376 -12.13 6.64 -9.17
N ILE A 377 -11.84 6.03 -8.03
CA ILE A 377 -11.74 6.77 -6.77
C ILE A 377 -10.36 7.40 -6.55
N THR A 378 -10.29 8.34 -5.62
CA THR A 378 -9.07 8.77 -4.95
C THR A 378 -9.16 8.52 -3.45
N CYS A 379 -8.05 8.09 -2.85
CA CYS A 379 -7.83 8.06 -1.42
C CYS A 379 -6.63 8.97 -1.15
N ASN A 380 -6.86 10.09 -0.47
CA ASN A 380 -5.87 11.17 -0.41
C ASN A 380 -5.90 11.80 0.98
N GLY A 381 -4.78 11.82 1.72
CA GLY A 381 -4.73 12.42 3.06
C GLY A 381 -5.14 13.91 3.12
N TRP A 382 -5.18 14.61 1.98
CA TRP A 382 -5.72 15.96 1.88
C TRP A 382 -7.25 16.03 1.71
N HIS A 383 -7.95 14.89 1.61
CA HIS A 383 -9.41 14.76 1.62
C HIS A 383 -9.86 14.45 3.05
N GLY A 384 -10.19 15.49 3.79
CA GLY A 384 -10.55 15.33 5.20
C GLY A 384 -10.79 16.65 5.90
N LEU A 385 -10.91 16.57 7.21
CA LEU A 385 -11.06 17.70 8.10
C LEU A 385 -9.79 18.55 8.12
N LYS A 386 -9.95 19.87 8.19
CA LYS A 386 -8.86 20.81 8.44
C LYS A 386 -8.16 20.54 9.76
N ALA A 387 -8.88 20.00 10.74
CA ALA A 387 -8.33 19.52 12.01
C ALA A 387 -7.37 18.33 11.85
N HIS A 388 -7.41 17.63 10.71
CA HIS A 388 -6.56 16.49 10.36
C HIS A 388 -5.71 16.78 9.11
N GLN A 389 -5.36 18.05 8.89
CA GLN A 389 -4.49 18.50 7.79
C GLN A 389 -3.13 17.77 7.82
N PRO A 390 -2.67 17.18 6.71
CA PRO A 390 -1.30 16.68 6.60
C PRO A 390 -0.26 17.81 6.77
N LEU A 391 0.83 17.59 7.52
CA LEU A 391 1.87 18.58 7.81
C LEU A 391 3.24 18.21 7.22
N GLY A 392 4.07 19.21 6.94
CA GLY A 392 5.43 19.05 6.43
C GLY A 392 5.57 19.00 4.91
N SER A 393 6.79 19.23 4.43
CA SER A 393 7.15 19.39 3.01
C SER A 393 6.75 18.19 2.15
N THR A 394 6.93 16.96 2.64
CA THR A 394 6.51 15.76 1.92
C THR A 394 5.00 15.64 1.80
N ASN A 395 4.24 16.08 2.79
CA ASN A 395 2.79 16.12 2.66
C ASN A 395 2.34 17.21 1.67
N ARG A 396 2.97 18.40 1.68
CA ARG A 396 2.73 19.43 0.65
C ARG A 396 3.06 18.92 -0.75
N MET A 397 4.13 18.14 -0.90
CA MET A 397 4.47 17.44 -2.14
C MET A 397 3.38 16.45 -2.54
N ARG A 398 2.95 15.57 -1.62
CA ARG A 398 1.86 14.60 -1.85
C ARG A 398 0.59 15.29 -2.34
N ARG A 399 0.27 16.49 -1.84
CA ARG A 399 -0.89 17.29 -2.31
C ARG A 399 -0.86 17.51 -3.83
N VAL A 400 0.29 17.89 -4.36
CA VAL A 400 0.47 18.19 -5.79
C VAL A 400 0.58 16.90 -6.59
N VAL A 401 1.45 15.98 -6.17
CA VAL A 401 1.72 14.74 -6.91
C VAL A 401 0.48 13.86 -7.00
N TYR A 402 -0.32 13.74 -5.93
CA TYR A 402 -1.55 12.94 -5.97
C TYR A 402 -2.58 13.54 -6.94
N ALA A 403 -2.73 14.87 -6.94
CA ALA A 403 -3.66 15.54 -7.84
C ALA A 403 -3.24 15.36 -9.31
N GLU A 404 -1.97 15.55 -9.64
CA GLU A 404 -1.46 15.40 -11.00
C GLU A 404 -1.46 13.94 -11.47
N SER A 405 -1.13 13.00 -10.58
CA SER A 405 -1.19 11.56 -10.87
C SER A 405 -2.62 11.10 -11.19
N ARG A 406 -3.61 11.56 -10.42
CA ARG A 406 -5.04 11.31 -10.67
C ARG A 406 -5.48 11.89 -12.00
N LYS A 407 -5.16 13.16 -12.28
CA LYS A 407 -5.54 13.84 -13.53
C LYS A 407 -4.99 13.09 -14.75
N LEU A 408 -3.71 12.70 -14.71
CA LEU A 408 -3.08 11.93 -15.78
C LEU A 408 -3.78 10.59 -15.98
N ARG A 409 -3.93 9.79 -14.92
CA ARG A 409 -4.57 8.47 -14.94
C ARG A 409 -5.97 8.52 -15.51
N THR A 410 -6.80 9.42 -14.99
CA THR A 410 -8.20 9.62 -15.42
C THR A 410 -8.25 9.92 -16.92
N ARG A 411 -7.44 10.88 -17.38
CA ARG A 411 -7.38 11.30 -18.78
C ARG A 411 -6.89 10.18 -19.71
N VAL A 412 -5.79 9.52 -19.36
CA VAL A 412 -5.17 8.48 -20.22
C VAL A 412 -6.04 7.23 -20.29
N ASN A 413 -6.72 6.86 -19.20
CA ASN A 413 -7.66 5.73 -19.20
C ASN A 413 -9.04 6.08 -19.79
N GLY A 414 -9.22 7.28 -20.36
CA GLY A 414 -10.45 7.66 -21.07
C GLY A 414 -11.63 8.05 -20.18
N PHE A 415 -11.40 8.35 -18.90
CA PHE A 415 -12.43 8.87 -18.01
C PHE A 415 -12.49 10.40 -18.08
N LYS A 416 -13.71 10.95 -17.99
CA LYS A 416 -13.92 12.40 -17.94
C LYS A 416 -13.50 12.99 -16.60
N ASP A 417 -13.82 12.28 -15.52
CA ASP A 417 -13.45 12.67 -14.17
C ASP A 417 -13.36 11.47 -13.22
N TYR A 418 -12.77 11.70 -12.05
CA TYR A 418 -12.76 10.77 -10.92
C TYR A 418 -14.11 10.76 -10.17
N ILE A 419 -14.25 9.82 -9.24
CA ILE A 419 -15.40 9.70 -8.33
C ILE A 419 -14.90 9.96 -6.90
N GLU A 420 -15.56 10.86 -6.19
CA GLU A 420 -15.40 11.04 -4.74
C GLU A 420 -16.68 10.59 -4.04
N PRO A 421 -16.73 9.35 -3.53
CA PRO A 421 -17.94 8.79 -2.94
C PRO A 421 -18.25 9.47 -1.61
N SER A 422 -19.54 9.74 -1.36
CA SER A 422 -19.99 10.33 -0.09
C SER A 422 -20.46 9.30 0.94
N SER A 423 -20.72 8.06 0.51
CA SER A 423 -21.21 6.97 1.37
C SER A 423 -20.95 5.59 0.77
N LEU A 424 -21.22 4.53 1.53
CA LEU A 424 -21.16 3.15 1.04
C LEU A 424 -22.12 2.86 -0.12
N MET A 425 -23.20 3.62 -0.27
CA MET A 425 -24.17 3.43 -1.37
C MET A 425 -23.55 3.70 -2.76
N GLU A 426 -22.43 4.41 -2.81
CA GLU A 426 -21.69 4.72 -4.04
C GLU A 426 -20.52 3.74 -4.28
N VAL A 427 -20.31 2.77 -3.39
CA VAL A 427 -19.27 1.75 -3.53
C VAL A 427 -19.86 0.57 -4.32
N PRO A 428 -19.26 0.17 -5.46
CA PRO A 428 -19.75 -0.96 -6.24
C PRO A 428 -19.26 -2.27 -5.61
N ALA A 429 -19.83 -2.61 -4.46
CA ALA A 429 -19.69 -3.91 -3.84
C ALA A 429 -21.06 -4.26 -3.23
N PRO A 430 -21.52 -5.52 -3.34
CA PRO A 430 -22.64 -5.98 -2.54
C PRO A 430 -22.27 -5.78 -1.07
N ILE A 431 -22.98 -4.86 -0.40
CA ILE A 431 -23.00 -4.79 1.06
C ILE A 431 -23.40 -6.20 1.52
N PRO A 432 -22.57 -6.96 2.25
CA PRO A 432 -22.82 -8.39 2.39
C PRO A 432 -24.16 -8.65 3.07
N ALA A 433 -25.12 -9.22 2.32
CA ALA A 433 -25.79 -10.37 2.86
C ALA A 433 -24.68 -11.41 3.03
N ILE A 434 -24.32 -11.70 4.28
CA ILE A 434 -23.37 -12.72 4.70
C ILE A 434 -23.38 -13.84 3.67
N TYR A 435 -22.24 -14.08 3.00
CA TYR A 435 -22.08 -15.21 2.09
C TYR A 435 -22.42 -16.47 2.90
N GLN A 436 -23.66 -16.95 2.76
CA GLN A 436 -24.04 -18.27 3.21
C GLN A 436 -23.14 -19.21 2.42
N PHE A 437 -22.41 -20.08 3.13
CA PHE A 437 -21.66 -21.16 2.52
C PHE A 437 -22.62 -21.91 1.58
N ILE A 438 -22.43 -21.73 0.27
CA ILE A 438 -23.23 -22.45 -0.72
C ILE A 438 -22.79 -23.90 -0.63
N ASN A 439 -23.64 -24.75 -0.05
CA ASN A 439 -23.52 -26.19 -0.17
C ASN A 439 -24.25 -26.61 -1.47
N PRO A 440 -23.53 -27.00 -2.54
CA PRO A 440 -24.15 -27.39 -3.81
C PRO A 440 -25.07 -28.61 -3.67
N GLU A 441 -24.87 -29.46 -2.65
CA GLU A 441 -25.69 -30.64 -2.39
C GLU A 441 -27.06 -30.29 -1.79
N ALA A 442 -27.23 -29.08 -1.24
CA ALA A 442 -28.46 -28.62 -0.59
C ALA A 442 -29.40 -27.84 -1.52
N GLY A 443 -29.07 -27.68 -2.80
CA GLY A 443 -29.96 -27.05 -3.80
C GLY A 443 -30.18 -25.53 -3.64
N GLN A 444 -29.33 -24.82 -2.89
CA GLN A 444 -29.40 -23.36 -2.76
C GLN A 444 -28.79 -22.66 -3.99
N LYS A 445 -29.47 -21.62 -4.50
CA LYS A 445 -29.03 -20.81 -5.65
C LYS A 445 -28.34 -19.52 -5.22
N VAL A 446 -27.41 -19.05 -6.06
CA VAL A 446 -26.81 -17.71 -5.96
C VAL A 446 -27.90 -16.65 -6.19
N THR A 447 -28.02 -15.70 -5.27
CA THR A 447 -28.85 -14.51 -5.44
C THR A 447 -27.95 -13.37 -5.90
N TYR A 448 -28.18 -12.87 -7.11
CA TYR A 448 -27.46 -11.70 -7.62
C TYR A 448 -28.19 -10.41 -7.22
N SER A 449 -27.51 -9.27 -7.32
CA SER A 449 -28.10 -7.95 -7.00
C SER A 449 -29.34 -7.63 -7.84
N GLU A 450 -29.45 -8.23 -9.03
CA GLU A 450 -30.59 -8.14 -9.93
C GLU A 450 -31.83 -8.92 -9.45
N ASP A 451 -31.68 -9.88 -8.53
CA ASP A 451 -32.77 -10.73 -8.03
C ASP A 451 -33.53 -10.13 -6.83
N ILE A 452 -33.06 -9.01 -6.29
CA ILE A 452 -33.68 -8.32 -5.14
C ILE A 452 -34.62 -7.23 -5.68
N HIS A 453 -35.87 -7.59 -5.96
CA HIS A 453 -36.91 -6.60 -6.19
C HIS A 453 -37.34 -5.96 -4.87
N VAL A 454 -37.26 -4.62 -4.82
CA VAL A 454 -37.70 -3.79 -3.69
C VAL A 454 -39.19 -4.07 -3.42
N ALA A 455 -39.48 -4.63 -2.24
CA ALA A 455 -40.82 -4.69 -1.66
C ALA A 455 -40.98 -3.60 -0.61
#